data_AF-A0A371BQH8-F1
#
_entry.id   AF-A0A371BQH8-F1
#
_cell.length_a   1.000
_cell.length_b   1.000
_cell.length_c   1.000
_cell.angle_alpha   90.00
_cell.angle_beta   90.00
_cell.angle_gamma   90.00
#
_symmetry.space_group_name_H-M   'P 1'
#
loop_
_entity.id
_entity.type
_entity.pdbx_description
1 polymer ?
#
loop_
_entity_poly.entity_id
_entity_poly.type
_entity_poly.pdbx_seq_one_letter_code
_entity_poly.pdbx_strand_id
1 'polypeptide(L)'
;MAPGFYGADSDELRTLSRGSLDAPEFALGYAHRRARVFWFWWMGIIFAVPGVAQAAALAATGQDPENGLILVAFGLATSGIGWLLAVGPRFTRKPPRPADDVARTEQYIRVVPSSAVTMVVIMLVVVAALSFLTPKGTSPEALPISAVLAVFPLPVAAGMLYSRHLHRNRDRLYTAWLRLR
;
A
#
# COMPACT_ATOMS: atom_id res chain seq x y z
N MET A 1 -22.28 -50.78 33.03
CA MET A 1 -21.39 -49.83 33.75
C MET A 1 -20.74 -48.98 32.69
N ALA A 2 -21.33 -47.83 32.37
CA ALA A 2 -20.84 -46.93 31.32
C ALA A 2 -19.99 -45.83 31.98
N PRO A 3 -18.78 -45.52 31.47
CA PRO A 3 -17.96 -44.46 32.04
C PRO A 3 -18.59 -43.11 31.72
N GLY A 4 -18.83 -42.33 32.78
CA GLY A 4 -19.37 -40.97 32.68
C GLY A 4 -18.40 -40.05 31.96
N PHE A 5 -18.89 -39.39 30.91
CA PHE A 5 -18.24 -38.24 30.30
C PHE A 5 -18.27 -37.08 31.31
N TYR A 6 -17.16 -36.91 32.01
CA TYR A 6 -16.88 -35.75 32.85
C TYR A 6 -16.96 -34.49 31.99
N GLY A 7 -17.71 -33.49 32.49
CA GLY A 7 -17.84 -32.18 31.87
C GLY A 7 -16.47 -31.57 31.63
N ALA A 8 -16.14 -31.35 30.36
CA ALA A 8 -15.10 -30.40 30.00
C ALA A 8 -15.49 -29.07 30.65
N ASP A 9 -14.60 -28.58 31.51
CA ASP A 9 -14.83 -27.39 32.31
C ASP A 9 -15.16 -26.24 31.36
N SER A 10 -16.20 -25.47 31.67
CA SER A 10 -16.63 -24.36 30.80
C SER A 10 -15.50 -23.34 30.60
N ASP A 11 -14.52 -23.31 31.51
CA ASP A 11 -13.29 -22.54 31.39
C ASP A 11 -12.23 -23.18 30.49
N GLU A 12 -12.18 -24.50 30.31
CA GLU A 12 -11.33 -25.15 29.28
C GLU A 12 -11.91 -24.98 27.86
N LEU A 13 -13.24 -24.99 27.74
CA LEU A 13 -13.89 -24.65 26.47
C LEU A 13 -13.75 -23.16 26.15
N ARG A 14 -13.77 -22.26 27.14
CA ARG A 14 -13.39 -20.85 26.98
C ARG A 14 -11.90 -20.68 26.71
N THR A 15 -11.06 -21.51 27.33
CA THR A 15 -9.70 -21.92 26.96
C THR A 15 -9.39 -21.93 25.47
N LEU A 16 -9.97 -22.96 24.87
CA LEU A 16 -9.82 -23.35 23.48
C LEU A 16 -10.56 -22.39 22.55
N SER A 17 -11.69 -21.83 23.00
CA SER A 17 -12.41 -20.77 22.27
C SER A 17 -11.62 -19.46 22.26
N ARG A 18 -10.94 -19.05 23.34
CA ARG A 18 -10.08 -17.87 23.39
C ARG A 18 -8.85 -18.01 22.50
N GLY A 19 -8.21 -19.19 22.49
CA GLY A 19 -7.12 -19.49 21.55
C GLY A 19 -7.53 -19.36 20.06
N SER A 20 -8.83 -19.50 19.75
CA SER A 20 -9.38 -19.27 18.41
C SER A 20 -9.86 -17.84 18.15
N LEU A 21 -10.21 -17.09 19.21
CA LEU A 21 -10.67 -15.69 19.15
C LEU A 21 -9.52 -14.67 19.17
N ASP A 22 -8.32 -15.07 19.59
CA ASP A 22 -7.10 -14.25 19.50
C ASP A 22 -6.55 -14.20 18.05
N ALA A 23 -6.83 -15.23 17.25
CA ALA A 23 -6.29 -15.36 15.89
C ALA A 23 -6.60 -14.18 14.93
N PRO A 24 -7.81 -13.58 14.92
CA PRO A 24 -8.14 -12.46 14.04
C PRO A 24 -7.36 -11.17 14.36
N GLU A 25 -7.16 -10.86 15.64
CA GLU A 25 -6.44 -9.65 16.09
C GLU A 25 -4.94 -9.77 15.77
N PHE A 26 -4.35 -10.93 16.00
CA PHE A 26 -2.97 -11.19 15.61
C PHE A 26 -2.78 -11.22 14.08
N ALA A 27 -3.74 -11.76 13.32
CA ALA A 27 -3.74 -11.72 11.87
C ALA A 27 -3.83 -10.28 11.34
N LEU A 28 -4.68 -9.45 11.95
CA LEU A 28 -4.78 -8.03 11.62
C LEU A 28 -3.50 -7.27 11.96
N GLY A 29 -2.92 -7.51 13.13
CA GLY A 29 -1.62 -6.98 13.53
C GLY A 29 -0.49 -7.36 12.56
N TYR A 30 -0.50 -8.60 12.06
CA TYR A 30 0.42 -9.06 11.03
C TYR A 30 0.26 -8.29 9.71
N ALA A 31 -0.98 -8.10 9.26
CA ALA A 31 -1.28 -7.33 8.06
C ALA A 31 -0.82 -5.86 8.19
N HIS A 32 -1.10 -5.21 9.32
CA HIS A 32 -0.63 -3.86 9.62
C HIS A 32 0.89 -3.75 9.58
N ARG A 33 1.61 -4.72 10.17
CA ARG A 33 3.09 -4.76 10.11
C ARG A 33 3.59 -4.83 8.68
N ARG A 34 3.01 -5.72 7.85
CA ARG A 34 3.40 -5.86 6.44
C ARG A 34 3.05 -4.62 5.62
N ALA A 35 1.89 -4.01 5.85
CA ALA A 35 1.48 -2.78 5.20
C ALA A 35 2.44 -1.64 5.54
N ARG A 36 2.84 -1.52 6.81
CA ARG A 36 3.83 -0.52 7.25
C ARG A 36 5.20 -0.73 6.57
N VAL A 37 5.72 -1.96 6.58
CA VAL A 37 6.97 -2.32 5.89
C VAL A 37 6.89 -1.96 4.40
N PHE A 38 5.74 -2.22 3.76
CA PHE A 38 5.52 -1.84 2.38
C PHE A 38 5.57 -0.33 2.17
N TRP A 39 4.82 0.44 2.95
CA TRP A 39 4.76 1.90 2.81
C TRP A 39 6.12 2.57 3.01
N PHE A 40 6.97 2.05 3.91
CA PHE A 40 8.30 2.60 4.12
C PHE A 40 9.12 2.70 2.82
N TRP A 41 9.18 1.64 2.01
CA TRP A 41 9.92 1.70 0.74
C TRP A 41 9.07 2.24 -0.42
N TRP A 42 7.75 2.07 -0.38
CA TRP A 42 6.86 2.51 -1.45
C TRP A 42 6.76 4.04 -1.60
N MET A 43 6.96 4.80 -0.51
CA MET A 43 6.90 6.27 -0.57
C MET A 43 7.86 6.88 -1.60
N GLY A 44 9.04 6.30 -1.78
CA GLY A 44 9.97 6.75 -2.82
C GLY A 44 9.50 6.45 -4.24
N ILE A 45 8.77 5.34 -4.44
CA ILE A 45 8.20 4.96 -5.74
C ILE A 45 7.13 5.95 -6.20
N ILE A 46 6.42 6.59 -5.26
CA ILE A 46 5.45 7.66 -5.57
C ILE A 46 6.11 8.85 -6.28
N PHE A 47 7.40 9.09 -6.05
CA PHE A 47 8.18 10.12 -6.75
C PHE A 47 8.89 9.58 -7.98
N ALA A 48 9.41 8.35 -7.90
CA ALA A 48 10.17 7.77 -9.01
C ALA A 48 9.31 7.57 -10.26
N VAL A 49 8.08 7.07 -10.11
CA VAL A 49 7.19 6.77 -11.25
C VAL A 49 6.80 8.05 -12.03
N PRO A 50 6.35 9.14 -11.39
CA PRO A 50 6.16 10.42 -12.08
C PRO A 50 7.44 10.99 -12.67
N GLY A 51 8.60 10.82 -12.01
CA GLY A 51 9.89 11.21 -12.57
C GLY A 51 10.22 10.50 -13.89
N VAL A 52 9.92 9.20 -13.99
CA VAL A 52 10.06 8.44 -15.25
C VAL A 52 9.15 9.02 -16.32
N ALA A 53 7.88 9.31 -15.98
CA ALA A 53 6.94 9.91 -16.92
C ALA A 53 7.41 11.30 -17.40
N GLN A 54 7.95 12.11 -16.49
CA GLN A 54 8.51 13.42 -16.81
C GLN A 54 9.72 13.31 -17.74
N ALA A 55 10.69 12.45 -17.41
CA ALA A 55 11.89 12.24 -18.21
C ALA A 55 11.53 11.74 -19.61
N ALA A 56 10.56 10.82 -19.72
CA ALA A 56 10.07 10.33 -21.00
C ALA A 56 9.39 11.43 -21.82
N ALA A 57 8.56 12.27 -21.18
CA ALA A 57 7.92 13.40 -21.84
C ALA A 57 8.93 14.45 -22.33
N LEU A 58 9.92 14.80 -21.50
CA LEU A 58 11.00 15.72 -21.86
C LEU A 58 11.83 15.20 -23.04
N ALA A 59 12.25 13.93 -22.99
CA ALA A 59 12.98 13.31 -24.08
C ALA A 59 12.17 13.26 -25.38
N ALA A 60 10.86 12.98 -25.29
CA ALA A 60 9.97 12.94 -26.46
C ALA A 60 9.74 14.31 -27.11
N THR A 61 9.86 15.41 -26.34
CA THR A 61 9.75 16.79 -26.86
C THR A 61 11.09 17.40 -27.27
N GLY A 62 12.18 16.62 -27.22
CA GLY A 62 13.53 17.11 -27.53
C GLY A 62 14.13 18.02 -26.44
N GLN A 63 13.54 18.02 -25.25
CA GLN A 63 14.05 18.75 -24.08
C GLN A 63 15.00 17.88 -23.26
N ASP A 64 15.79 18.50 -22.39
CA ASP A 64 16.70 17.79 -21.49
C ASP A 64 15.92 17.00 -20.42
N PRO A 65 16.07 15.67 -20.34
CA PRO A 65 15.39 14.84 -19.35
C PRO A 65 15.99 14.93 -17.93
N GLU A 66 17.07 15.68 -17.71
CA GLU A 66 17.79 15.77 -16.43
C GLU A 66 16.86 15.97 -15.22
N ASN A 67 15.91 16.90 -15.32
CA ASN A 67 14.97 17.19 -14.23
C ASN A 67 14.13 15.95 -13.84
N GLY A 68 13.64 15.20 -14.83
CA GLY A 68 12.90 13.96 -14.58
C GLY A 68 13.79 12.88 -13.98
N LEU A 69 15.03 12.77 -14.45
CA LEU A 69 16.01 11.81 -13.92
C LEU A 69 16.43 12.12 -12.48
N ILE A 70 16.58 13.41 -12.11
CA ILE A 70 16.82 13.82 -10.73
C ILE A 70 15.68 13.36 -9.83
N LEU A 71 14.42 13.52 -10.27
CA LEU A 71 13.25 13.06 -9.51
C LEU A 71 13.22 11.53 -9.38
N VAL A 72 13.59 10.80 -10.44
CA VAL A 72 13.76 9.33 -10.39
C VAL A 72 14.83 8.96 -9.36
N ALA A 73 16.01 9.57 -9.42
CA ALA A 73 17.11 9.30 -8.51
C ALA A 73 16.71 9.57 -7.05
N PHE A 74 16.04 10.69 -6.79
CA PHE A 74 15.52 11.02 -5.46
C PHE A 74 14.49 10.00 -4.98
N GLY A 75 13.53 9.62 -5.83
CA GLY A 75 12.52 8.61 -5.51
C GLY A 75 13.14 7.24 -5.21
N LEU A 76 14.14 6.82 -5.97
CA LEU A 76 14.85 5.55 -5.73
C LEU A 76 15.71 5.61 -4.46
N ALA A 77 16.41 6.72 -4.22
CA ALA A 77 17.21 6.90 -3.01
C ALA A 77 16.32 6.87 -1.75
N THR A 78 15.22 7.60 -1.74
CA THR A 78 14.25 7.58 -0.63
C THR A 78 13.59 6.21 -0.46
N SER A 79 13.28 5.51 -1.56
CA SER A 79 12.79 4.13 -1.50
C SER A 79 13.80 3.18 -0.87
N GLY A 80 15.08 3.31 -1.22
CA GLY A 80 16.18 2.54 -0.64
C GLY A 80 16.35 2.82 0.86
N ILE A 81 16.32 4.08 1.28
CA ILE A 81 16.36 4.46 2.70
C ILE A 81 15.17 3.86 3.44
N GLY A 82 13.96 4.00 2.90
CA GLY A 82 12.75 3.42 3.47
C GLY A 82 12.83 1.90 3.61
N TRP A 83 13.37 1.22 2.60
CA TRP A 83 13.63 -0.21 2.65
C TRP A 83 14.59 -0.57 3.80
N LEU A 84 15.69 0.17 3.95
CA LEU A 84 16.68 -0.03 5.02
C LEU A 84 16.07 0.16 6.41
N LEU A 85 15.28 1.21 6.59
CA LEU A 85 14.56 1.47 7.85
C LEU A 85 13.55 0.36 8.18
N ALA A 86 13.01 -0.31 7.16
CA ALA A 86 12.06 -1.40 7.32
C ALA A 86 12.70 -2.79 7.50
N VAL A 87 14.04 -2.93 7.43
CA VAL A 87 14.75 -4.23 7.54
C VAL A 87 14.40 -4.96 8.84
N GLY A 88 14.46 -4.28 9.98
CA GLY A 88 14.17 -4.89 11.28
C GLY A 88 12.76 -5.50 11.35
N PRO A 89 11.70 -4.71 11.10
CA PRO A 89 10.33 -5.23 11.05
C PRO A 89 10.06 -6.26 9.94
N ARG A 90 10.83 -6.26 8.85
CA ARG A 90 10.69 -7.20 7.74
C ARG A 90 11.16 -8.61 8.09
N PHE A 91 12.27 -8.71 8.81
CA PHE A 91 12.90 -10.00 9.14
C PHE A 91 12.67 -10.44 10.60
N THR A 92 11.89 -9.67 11.37
CA THR A 92 11.57 -10.06 12.75
C THR A 92 10.70 -11.32 12.79
N ARG A 93 11.08 -12.25 13.68
CA ARG A 93 10.26 -13.43 14.03
C ARG A 93 9.36 -13.17 15.23
N LYS A 94 9.39 -11.96 15.80
CA LYS A 94 8.56 -11.60 16.95
C LYS A 94 7.07 -11.67 16.56
N PRO A 95 6.21 -12.18 17.47
CA PRO A 95 4.77 -12.20 17.22
C PRO A 95 4.27 -10.78 16.91
N PRO A 96 3.32 -10.62 15.98
CA PRO A 96 2.69 -9.34 15.73
C PRO A 96 1.97 -8.86 17.00
N ARG A 97 1.86 -7.54 17.18
CA ARG A 97 1.00 -6.99 18.24
C ARG A 97 -0.46 -7.19 17.82
N PRO A 98 -1.36 -7.61 18.72
CA PRO A 98 -2.79 -7.68 18.41
C PRO A 98 -3.31 -6.29 18.02
N ALA A 99 -4.34 -6.26 17.19
CA ALA A 99 -4.97 -5.04 16.72
C ALA A 99 -6.48 -5.20 16.70
N ASP A 100 -7.18 -4.27 17.34
CA ASP A 100 -8.61 -4.42 17.65
C ASP A 100 -9.50 -3.59 16.69
N ASP A 101 -8.86 -2.84 15.79
CA ASP A 101 -9.50 -1.93 14.82
C ASP A 101 -10.15 -2.65 13.62
N VAL A 102 -10.75 -3.82 13.84
CA VAL A 102 -11.29 -4.70 12.78
C VAL A 102 -12.34 -3.96 11.94
N ALA A 103 -13.29 -3.27 12.58
CA ALA A 103 -14.36 -2.54 11.89
C ALA A 103 -13.81 -1.43 10.98
N ARG A 104 -12.78 -0.70 11.44
CA ARG A 104 -12.11 0.34 10.67
C ARG A 104 -11.38 -0.25 9.47
N THR A 105 -10.68 -1.37 9.65
CA THR A 105 -10.01 -2.07 8.55
C THR A 105 -11.01 -2.59 7.51
N GLU A 106 -12.16 -3.12 7.92
CA GLU A 106 -13.20 -3.57 7.00
C GLU A 106 -13.84 -2.43 6.22
N GLN A 107 -14.03 -1.27 6.86
CA GLN A 107 -14.44 -0.06 6.16
C GLN A 107 -13.39 0.37 5.14
N TYR A 108 -12.11 0.37 5.51
CA TYR A 108 -11.01 0.67 4.60
C TYR A 108 -10.99 -0.27 3.38
N ILE A 109 -11.10 -1.58 3.58
CA ILE A 109 -11.14 -2.58 2.49
C ILE A 109 -12.29 -2.31 1.51
N ARG A 110 -13.43 -1.81 2.00
CA ARG A 110 -14.60 -1.49 1.17
C ARG A 110 -14.43 -0.18 0.39
N VAL A 111 -13.88 0.85 1.03
CA VAL A 111 -13.82 2.22 0.45
C VAL A 111 -12.65 2.39 -0.52
N VAL A 112 -11.51 1.74 -0.27
CA VAL A 112 -10.27 1.94 -1.04
C VAL A 112 -10.39 1.81 -2.55
N PRO A 113 -11.06 0.78 -3.13
CA PRO A 113 -11.16 0.65 -4.57
C PRO A 113 -11.84 1.86 -5.20
N SER A 114 -12.95 2.31 -4.62
CA SER A 114 -13.68 3.48 -5.09
C SER A 114 -12.85 4.75 -4.93
N SER A 115 -12.20 4.95 -3.77
CA SER A 115 -11.31 6.10 -3.56
C SER A 115 -10.14 6.15 -4.57
N ALA A 116 -9.52 5.00 -4.86
CA ALA A 116 -8.43 4.91 -5.83
C ALA A 116 -8.90 5.29 -7.25
N VAL A 117 -10.04 4.76 -7.69
CA VAL A 117 -10.63 5.09 -8.99
C VAL A 117 -11.02 6.57 -9.05
N THR A 118 -11.74 7.07 -8.05
CA THR A 118 -12.16 8.47 -7.98
C THR A 118 -10.96 9.43 -8.04
N MET A 119 -9.89 9.15 -7.31
CA MET A 119 -8.67 9.96 -7.33
C MET A 119 -8.02 10.00 -8.71
N VAL A 120 -7.90 8.85 -9.39
CA VAL A 120 -7.35 8.77 -10.75
C VAL A 120 -8.24 9.55 -11.73
N VAL A 121 -9.55 9.34 -11.68
CA VAL A 121 -10.51 10.03 -12.56
C VAL A 121 -10.46 11.54 -12.37
N ILE A 122 -10.49 12.03 -11.12
CA ILE A 122 -10.39 13.47 -10.82
C ILE A 122 -9.09 14.04 -11.39
N MET A 123 -7.97 13.36 -11.21
CA MET A 123 -6.68 13.84 -11.72
C MET A 123 -6.66 13.89 -13.26
N LEU A 124 -7.22 12.89 -13.94
CA LEU A 124 -7.33 12.90 -15.40
C LEU A 124 -8.24 14.02 -15.90
N VAL A 125 -9.33 14.32 -15.19
CA VAL A 125 -10.20 15.47 -15.49
C VAL A 125 -9.44 16.79 -15.33
N VAL A 126 -8.63 16.94 -14.27
CA VAL A 126 -7.77 18.11 -14.07
C VAL A 126 -6.76 18.25 -15.21
N VAL A 127 -6.07 17.17 -15.58
CA VAL A 127 -5.11 17.17 -16.70
C VAL A 127 -5.79 17.54 -18.02
N ALA A 128 -6.98 16.98 -18.29
CA ALA A 128 -7.75 17.31 -19.48
C ALA A 128 -8.17 18.79 -19.48
N ALA A 129 -8.68 19.29 -18.36
CA ALA A 129 -9.07 20.70 -18.22
C ALA A 129 -7.88 21.63 -18.46
N LEU A 130 -6.71 21.34 -17.87
CA LEU A 130 -5.48 22.10 -18.11
C LEU A 130 -5.09 22.05 -19.60
N SER A 131 -5.20 20.88 -20.24
CA SER A 131 -4.88 20.73 -21.67
C SER A 131 -5.81 21.52 -22.57
N PHE A 132 -7.09 21.67 -22.22
CA PHE A 132 -8.06 22.47 -22.98
C PHE A 132 -7.94 23.98 -22.72
N LEU A 133 -7.59 24.38 -21.50
CA LEU A 133 -7.47 25.79 -21.12
C LEU A 133 -6.12 26.41 -21.54
N THR A 134 -5.11 25.59 -21.81
CA THR A 134 -3.79 26.06 -22.24
C THR A 134 -3.83 26.39 -23.74
N PRO A 135 -3.54 27.64 -24.17
CA PRO A 135 -3.57 28.03 -25.57
C PRO A 135 -2.73 27.11 -26.47
N LYS A 136 -3.25 26.78 -27.66
CA LYS A 136 -2.46 26.07 -28.67
C LYS A 136 -1.29 26.97 -29.09
N GLY A 137 -0.07 26.64 -28.65
CA GLY A 137 1.14 27.42 -28.89
C GLY A 137 1.88 27.88 -27.62
N THR A 138 1.28 27.75 -26.43
CA THR A 138 2.04 27.88 -25.16
C THR A 138 2.83 26.61 -24.89
N SER A 139 4.13 26.75 -25.16
CA SER A 139 5.32 25.93 -24.98
C SER A 139 5.22 24.40 -24.76
N PRO A 140 6.13 23.60 -25.36
CA PRO A 140 6.35 22.18 -25.05
C PRO A 140 6.70 21.91 -23.57
N GLU A 141 6.81 22.93 -22.73
CA GLU A 141 7.11 22.85 -21.29
C GLU A 141 5.89 22.41 -20.46
N ALA A 142 4.65 22.54 -20.97
CA ALA A 142 3.45 22.12 -20.25
C ALA A 142 3.21 20.59 -20.30
N LEU A 143 3.77 19.91 -21.31
CA LEU A 143 3.61 18.46 -21.50
C LEU A 143 4.27 17.64 -20.37
N PRO A 144 5.53 17.91 -19.97
CA PRO A 144 6.15 17.25 -18.82
C PRO A 144 5.35 17.37 -17.52
N ILE A 145 4.81 18.55 -17.23
CA ILE A 145 4.01 18.80 -16.02
C ILE A 145 2.73 17.98 -16.06
N SER A 146 2.05 17.98 -17.21
CA SER A 146 0.82 17.21 -17.41
C SER A 146 1.05 15.69 -17.29
N ALA A 147 2.20 15.20 -17.81
CA ALA A 147 2.59 13.80 -17.68
C ALA A 147 2.81 13.40 -16.21
N VAL A 148 3.50 14.23 -15.43
CA VAL A 148 3.68 14.03 -13.98
C VAL A 148 2.34 13.94 -13.29
N LEU A 149 1.45 14.92 -13.52
CA LEU A 149 0.13 14.96 -12.89
C LEU A 149 -0.72 13.74 -13.25
N ALA A 150 -0.74 13.33 -14.52
CA ALA A 150 -1.50 12.18 -14.99
C ALA A 150 -1.02 10.87 -14.34
N VAL A 151 0.28 10.73 -14.11
CA VAL A 151 0.89 9.49 -13.60
C VAL A 151 0.95 9.44 -12.08
N PHE A 152 1.05 10.59 -11.39
CA PHE A 152 1.11 10.69 -9.93
C PHE A 152 0.07 9.87 -9.14
N PRO A 153 -1.23 9.83 -9.50
CA PRO A 153 -2.21 9.08 -8.73
C PRO A 153 -2.01 7.56 -8.84
N LEU A 154 -1.32 7.06 -9.88
CA LEU A 154 -1.15 5.63 -10.13
C LEU A 154 -0.36 4.90 -9.03
N PRO A 155 0.86 5.32 -8.64
CA PRO A 155 1.58 4.68 -7.55
C PRO A 155 0.85 4.81 -6.20
N VAL A 156 0.14 5.91 -5.96
CA VAL A 156 -0.69 6.08 -4.75
C VAL A 156 -1.82 5.05 -4.73
N ALA A 157 -2.59 4.96 -5.82
CA ALA A 157 -3.68 4.00 -5.99
C ALA A 157 -3.18 2.56 -5.86
N ALA A 158 -2.05 2.22 -6.49
CA ALA A 158 -1.43 0.90 -6.39
C ALA A 158 -1.03 0.58 -4.94
N GLY A 159 -0.46 1.53 -4.20
CA GLY A 159 -0.12 1.36 -2.79
C GLY A 159 -1.34 1.12 -1.89
N MET A 160 -2.43 1.85 -2.15
CA MET A 160 -3.71 1.63 -1.46
C MET A 160 -4.30 0.25 -1.77
N LEU A 161 -4.33 -0.15 -3.04
CA LEU A 161 -4.86 -1.44 -3.47
C LEU A 161 -4.03 -2.61 -2.93
N TYR A 162 -2.71 -2.48 -2.88
CA TYR A 162 -1.83 -3.47 -2.27
C TYR A 162 -2.04 -3.56 -0.75
N SER A 163 -2.16 -2.41 -0.08
CA SER A 163 -2.51 -2.39 1.35
C SER A 163 -3.85 -3.07 1.61
N ARG A 164 -4.88 -2.80 0.80
CA ARG A 164 -6.16 -3.51 0.84
C ARG A 164 -5.97 -5.01 0.65
N HIS A 165 -5.17 -5.44 -0.32
CA HIS A 165 -4.89 -6.85 -0.57
C HIS A 165 -4.30 -7.53 0.67
N LEU A 166 -3.35 -6.87 1.37
CA LEU A 166 -2.77 -7.40 2.61
C LEU A 166 -3.83 -7.58 3.71
N HIS A 167 -4.70 -6.60 3.92
CA HIS A 167 -5.72 -6.67 4.96
C HIS A 167 -6.85 -7.65 4.61
N ARG A 168 -7.24 -7.75 3.34
CA ARG A 168 -8.26 -8.71 2.87
C ARG A 168 -7.78 -10.16 3.02
N ASN A 169 -6.48 -10.41 2.85
CA ASN A 169 -5.90 -11.75 2.95
C ASN A 169 -5.18 -11.98 4.29
N ARG A 170 -5.51 -11.21 5.34
CA ARG A 170 -4.79 -11.22 6.63
C ARG A 170 -4.68 -12.62 7.24
N ASP A 171 -5.77 -13.38 7.24
CA ASP A 171 -5.83 -14.69 7.89
C ASP A 171 -4.95 -15.69 7.14
N ARG A 172 -5.11 -15.80 5.82
CA ARG A 172 -4.28 -16.67 4.96
C ARG A 172 -2.79 -16.36 5.11
N LEU A 173 -2.43 -15.07 5.11
CA LEU A 173 -1.04 -14.63 5.23
C LEU A 173 -0.46 -14.91 6.62
N TYR A 174 -1.25 -14.74 7.67
CA TYR A 174 -0.84 -15.02 9.05
C TYR A 174 -0.69 -16.52 9.29
N THR A 175 -1.64 -17.35 8.84
CA THR A 175 -1.54 -18.81 8.93
C THR A 175 -0.31 -19.33 8.15
N ALA A 176 -0.04 -18.80 6.96
CA ALA A 176 1.15 -19.18 6.20
C ALA A 176 2.44 -18.80 6.94
N TRP A 177 2.48 -17.63 7.59
CA TRP A 177 3.61 -17.21 8.42
C TRP A 177 3.81 -18.12 9.64
N LEU A 178 2.73 -18.55 10.30
CA LEU A 178 2.80 -19.50 11.41
C LEU A 178 3.34 -20.87 10.98
N ARG A 179 2.97 -21.37 9.80
CA ARG A 179 3.46 -22.65 9.27
C ARG A 179 4.94 -22.65 8.89
N LEU A 180 5.48 -21.48 8.57
CA LEU A 180 6.89 -21.29 8.21
C LEU A 180 7.78 -21.08 9.46
N ARG A 181 7.20 -21.15 10.66
CA ARG A 181 7.88 -20.99 11.94
C ARG A 181 7.87 -22.31 12.69
#